data_AF-A0A2E3RG78-F1
#
_entry.id   AF-A0A2E3RG78-F1
#
_cell.length_a   1.000
_cell.length_b   1.000
_cell.length_c   1.000
_cell.angle_alpha   90.00
_cell.angle_beta   90.00
_cell.angle_gamma   90.00
#
_symmetry.space_group_name_H-M   'P 1'
#
loop_
_entity.id
_entity.type
_entity.pdbx_description
1 polymer ?
#
loop_
_entity_poly.entity_id
_entity_poly.type
_entity_poly.pdbx_seq_one_letter_code
_entity_poly.pdbx_strand_id
1 'polypeptide(L)'
;MPRFVILHHQVLPESKRLNHWDLMLERCDHLATWELPEAPEIGTCLNVVPLENHRLEYLEYEGPLTRQRGTVSRHEWGNYATIFEDARQQVVLLRGQSLVCRLTIGKKTIDDHKIAMRIDPE
;
A
#
# COMPACT_ATOMS: atom_id res chain seq x y z
N MET A 1 7.71 -9.73 -13.48
CA MET A 1 6.39 -9.14 -13.11
C MET A 1 6.66 -8.06 -12.08
N PRO A 2 5.95 -6.93 -12.08
CA PRO A 2 6.19 -5.87 -11.11
C PRO A 2 5.86 -6.37 -9.70
N ARG A 3 6.58 -5.84 -8.70
CA ARG A 3 6.51 -6.25 -7.30
C ARG A 3 5.59 -5.36 -6.50
N PHE A 4 5.11 -5.88 -5.37
CA PHE A 4 4.48 -5.08 -4.34
C PHE A 4 5.06 -5.41 -2.98
N VAL A 5 4.91 -4.47 -2.06
CA VAL A 5 5.12 -4.68 -0.64
C VAL A 5 4.01 -3.99 0.14
N ILE A 6 3.59 -4.59 1.25
CA ILE A 6 2.81 -3.96 2.31
C ILE A 6 3.73 -3.91 3.52
N LEU A 7 4.06 -2.71 3.96
CA LEU A 7 4.86 -2.49 5.16
C LEU A 7 3.93 -2.22 6.34
N HIS A 8 4.25 -2.76 7.52
CA HIS A 8 3.68 -2.28 8.77
C HIS A 8 4.58 -1.18 9.32
N HIS A 9 4.06 0.05 9.37
CA HIS A 9 4.76 1.22 9.88
C HIS A 9 4.38 1.42 11.35
N GLN A 10 5.32 1.07 12.22
CA GLN A 10 5.22 1.34 13.65
C GLN A 10 5.86 2.69 13.97
N VAL A 11 5.04 3.65 14.41
CA VAL A 11 5.51 5.00 14.78
C VAL A 11 5.98 5.03 16.24
N LEU A 12 6.70 6.09 16.61
CA LEU A 12 7.11 6.27 18.01
C LEU A 12 5.90 6.55 18.91
N PRO A 13 5.91 6.13 20.20
CA PRO A 13 4.80 6.35 21.13
C PRO A 13 4.35 7.82 21.28
N GLU A 14 5.28 8.76 21.16
CA GLU A 14 5.06 10.21 21.24
C GLU A 14 4.55 10.83 19.93
N SER A 15 4.46 10.04 18.86
CA SER A 15 3.98 10.50 17.56
C SER A 15 2.49 10.85 17.61
N LYS A 16 2.09 11.89 16.87
CA LYS A 16 0.68 12.19 16.62
C LYS A 16 0.03 11.24 15.61
N ARG A 17 0.84 10.51 14.83
CA ARG A 17 0.36 9.51 13.88
C ARG A 17 0.11 8.20 14.62
N LEU A 18 -0.75 7.35 14.07
CA LEU A 18 -0.95 5.99 14.54
C LEU A 18 -0.08 5.02 13.73
N ASN A 19 0.10 3.81 14.25
CA ASN A 19 0.60 2.71 13.45
C ASN A 19 -0.35 2.49 12.26
N HIS A 20 0.22 2.20 11.10
CA HIS A 20 -0.50 2.06 9.85
C HIS A 20 0.24 1.09 8.92
N TRP A 21 -0.34 0.83 7.76
CA TRP A 21 0.26 0.00 6.74
C TRP A 21 0.49 0.81 5.48
N ASP A 22 1.59 0.58 4.78
CA ASP A 22 1.86 1.21 3.50
C ASP A 22 1.81 0.17 2.40
N LEU A 23 0.82 0.25 1.52
CA LEU A 23 0.83 -0.50 0.26
C LEU A 23 1.70 0.24 -0.74
N MET A 24 2.66 -0.47 -1.33
CA MET A 24 3.55 0.05 -2.36
C MET A 24 3.54 -0.87 -3.57
N LEU A 25 3.21 -0.32 -4.74
CA LEU A 25 3.24 -1.03 -6.01
C LEU A 25 4.37 -0.50 -6.90
N GLU A 26 5.25 -1.37 -7.36
CA GLU A 26 6.34 -1.02 -8.29
C GLU A 26 5.79 -0.48 -9.61
N ARG A 27 6.27 0.69 -10.04
CA ARG A 27 5.92 1.35 -11.30
C ARG A 27 7.19 1.91 -11.92
N CYS A 28 7.71 1.22 -12.92
CA CYS A 28 8.95 1.58 -13.61
C CYS A 28 10.12 1.84 -12.64
N ASP A 29 10.33 3.10 -12.26
CA ASP A 29 11.44 3.59 -11.43
C ASP A 29 11.04 4.00 -10.00
N HIS A 30 9.76 3.87 -9.63
CA HIS A 30 9.25 4.29 -8.33
C HIS A 30 8.21 3.32 -7.76
N LEU A 31 7.80 3.56 -6.52
CA LEU A 31 6.71 2.87 -5.85
C LEU A 31 5.53 3.83 -5.73
N ALA A 32 4.40 3.47 -6.33
CA ALA A 32 3.13 4.14 -6.05
C ALA A 32 2.65 3.69 -4.68
N THR A 33 2.36 4.64 -3.78
CA THR A 33 2.20 4.36 -2.35
C THR A 33 0.86 4.84 -1.80
N TRP A 34 0.26 4.02 -0.93
CA TRP A 34 -0.95 4.36 -0.17
C TRP A 34 -0.78 3.98 1.30
N GLU A 35 -1.16 4.88 2.19
CA GLU A 35 -1.32 4.61 3.62
C GLU A 35 -2.70 3.99 3.86
N LEU A 36 -2.70 2.80 4.46
CA LEU A 36 -3.85 2.04 4.89
C LEU A 36 -3.99 2.18 6.41
N PRO A 37 -5.20 2.45 6.92
CA PRO A 37 -5.43 2.59 8.36
C PRO A 37 -5.32 1.26 9.13
N GLU A 38 -5.48 0.14 8.43
CA GLU A 38 -5.54 -1.22 8.97
C GLU A 38 -4.84 -2.19 8.01
N ALA A 39 -4.46 -3.38 8.50
CA ALA A 39 -3.92 -4.43 7.65
C ALA A 39 -4.96 -4.84 6.59
N PRO A 40 -4.56 -5.06 5.32
CA PRO A 40 -5.50 -5.43 4.28
C PRO A 40 -6.00 -6.87 4.46
N GLU A 41 -7.30 -7.02 4.67
CA GLU A 41 -7.98 -8.31 4.81
C GLU A 41 -9.00 -8.53 3.68
N ILE A 42 -9.13 -9.77 3.21
CA ILE A 42 -10.11 -10.13 2.18
C ILE A 42 -11.53 -9.85 2.68
N GLY A 43 -12.34 -9.20 1.85
CA GLY A 43 -13.71 -8.80 2.15
C GLY A 43 -13.85 -7.40 2.76
N THR A 44 -12.75 -6.66 2.93
CA THR A 44 -12.77 -5.31 3.50
C THR A 44 -12.77 -4.22 2.42
N CYS A 45 -13.20 -3.02 2.85
CA CYS A 45 -13.10 -1.79 2.07
C CYS A 45 -12.49 -0.71 2.96
N LEU A 46 -11.33 -0.19 2.57
CA LEU A 46 -10.55 0.78 3.33
C LEU A 46 -10.59 2.15 2.67
N ASN A 47 -10.64 3.21 3.48
CA ASN A 47 -10.39 4.57 3.01
C ASN A 47 -8.90 4.88 3.18
N VAL A 48 -8.15 4.80 2.09
CA VAL A 48 -6.68 4.91 2.09
C VAL A 48 -6.23 6.30 1.64
N VAL A 49 -5.04 6.72 2.07
CA VAL A 49 -4.47 8.02 1.69
C VAL A 49 -3.38 7.80 0.65
N PRO A 50 -3.50 8.35 -0.58
CA PRO A 50 -2.40 8.35 -1.54
C PRO A 50 -1.23 9.18 -1.00
N LEU A 51 -0.03 8.62 -1.06
CA LEU A 51 1.21 9.26 -0.63
C LEU A 51 2.11 9.61 -1.82
N GLU A 52 3.18 10.35 -1.54
CA GLU A 52 4.26 10.54 -2.52
C GLU A 52 4.89 9.20 -2.90
N ASN A 53 5.41 9.16 -4.13
CA ASN A 53 6.09 7.98 -4.64
C ASN A 53 7.32 7.66 -3.80
N HIS A 54 7.51 6.39 -3.46
CA HIS A 54 8.67 5.90 -2.71
C HIS A 54 9.76 5.32 -3.62
N ARG A 55 10.97 5.19 -3.09
CA ARG A 55 12.11 4.58 -3.77
C ARG A 55 11.97 3.06 -3.81
N LEU A 56 12.42 2.43 -4.90
CA LEU A 56 12.35 0.97 -5.08
C LEU A 56 13.00 0.15 -3.96
N GLU A 57 13.99 0.71 -3.26
CA GLU A 57 14.65 0.07 -2.11
C GLU A 57 13.66 -0.34 -0.99
N TYR A 58 12.52 0.34 -0.88
CA TYR A 58 11.50 0.02 0.13
C TYR A 58 10.78 -1.32 -0.12
N LEU A 59 10.95 -1.95 -1.29
CA LEU A 59 10.43 -3.30 -1.54
C LEU A 59 11.06 -4.35 -0.64
N GLU A 60 12.29 -4.11 -0.19
CA GLU A 60 13.09 -5.06 0.60
C GLU A 60 13.56 -4.47 1.93
N TYR A 61 13.40 -3.16 2.12
CA TYR A 61 13.84 -2.48 3.33
C TYR A 61 12.99 -2.84 4.55
N GLU A 62 13.66 -3.15 5.65
CA GLU A 62 13.09 -3.28 6.98
C GLU A 62 14.00 -2.56 7.98
N GLY A 63 13.42 -1.90 8.98
CA GLY A 63 14.17 -1.22 10.02
C GLY A 63 13.77 0.25 10.26
N PRO A 64 14.65 1.02 10.93
CA PRO A 64 14.31 2.35 11.41
C PRO A 64 14.30 3.42 10.33
N LEU A 65 13.22 4.19 10.28
CA LEU A 65 13.11 5.34 9.39
C LEU A 65 13.85 6.56 9.96
N THR A 66 14.49 7.29 9.05
CA THR A 66 15.18 8.55 9.37
C THR A 66 14.25 9.57 10.04
N ARG A 67 14.84 10.49 10.82
CA ARG A 67 14.14 11.57 11.55
C ARG A 67 13.13 11.06 12.58
N GLN A 68 13.45 9.93 13.24
CA GLN A 68 12.63 9.39 14.33
C GLN A 68 11.18 9.15 13.90
N ARG A 69 10.99 8.67 12.67
CA ARG A 69 9.64 8.40 12.11
C ARG A 69 9.10 7.03 12.50
N GLY A 70 9.85 6.24 13.27
CA GLY A 70 9.49 4.87 13.66
C GLY A 70 10.26 3.83 12.86
N THR A 71 9.70 2.62 12.76
CA THR A 71 10.28 1.46 12.08
C THR A 71 9.27 0.86 11.11
N VAL A 72 9.77 0.27 10.02
CA VAL A 72 8.95 -0.51 9.08
C VAL A 72 9.39 -1.96 9.06
N SER A 73 8.43 -2.86 8.94
CA SER A 73 8.67 -4.29 8.68
C SER A 73 7.76 -4.75 7.55
N ARG A 74 8.19 -5.77 6.80
CA ARG A 74 7.39 -6.33 5.70
C ARG A 74 6.26 -7.17 6.28
N HIS A 75 5.03 -6.70 6.07
CA HIS A 75 3.83 -7.43 6.43
C HIS A 75 3.46 -8.45 5.35
N GLU A 76 3.53 -8.03 4.08
CA GLU A 76 3.24 -8.88 2.92
C GLU A 76 4.05 -8.39 1.71
N TRP A 77 4.45 -9.29 0.81
CA TRP A 77 5.20 -8.94 -0.40
C TRP A 77 5.07 -10.02 -1.47
N GLY A 78 5.21 -9.61 -2.73
CA GLY A 78 5.18 -10.53 -3.84
C GLY A 78 5.12 -9.82 -5.18
N ASN A 79 4.40 -10.42 -6.12
CA ASN A 79 4.18 -9.84 -7.44
C ASN A 79 2.72 -9.43 -7.59
N TYR A 80 2.49 -8.49 -8.51
CA TYR A 80 1.15 -8.14 -8.90
C TYR A 80 1.00 -8.04 -10.42
N ALA A 81 -0.24 -8.09 -10.88
CA ALA A 81 -0.61 -7.82 -12.27
C ALA A 81 -1.73 -6.77 -12.31
N THR A 82 -1.59 -5.75 -13.16
CA THR A 82 -2.70 -4.85 -13.49
C THR A 82 -3.64 -5.55 -14.46
N ILE A 83 -4.92 -5.67 -14.09
CA ILE A 83 -5.94 -6.31 -14.94
C ILE A 83 -6.92 -5.30 -15.54
N PHE A 84 -7.05 -4.12 -14.93
CA PHE A 84 -7.88 -3.03 -15.44
C PHE A 84 -7.38 -1.69 -14.92
N GLU A 85 -7.45 -0.66 -15.75
CA GLU A 85 -7.19 0.71 -15.31
C GLU A 85 -7.96 1.70 -16.19
N ASP A 86 -8.68 2.63 -15.55
CA ASP A 86 -9.37 3.73 -16.23
C ASP A 86 -9.15 5.06 -15.47
N ALA A 87 -9.96 6.08 -15.77
CA ALA A 87 -9.88 7.37 -15.10
C ALA A 87 -10.37 7.36 -13.64
N ARG A 88 -11.14 6.34 -13.22
CA ARG A 88 -11.80 6.27 -11.91
C ARG A 88 -11.13 5.29 -10.95
N GLN A 89 -10.50 4.25 -11.47
CA GLN A 89 -9.92 3.18 -10.66
C GLN A 89 -8.80 2.42 -11.39
N GLN A 90 -8.02 1.70 -10.61
CA GLN A 90 -7.15 0.62 -11.08
C GLN A 90 -7.52 -0.66 -10.34
N VAL A 91 -7.40 -1.78 -11.03
CA VAL A 91 -7.62 -3.11 -10.46
C VAL A 91 -6.37 -3.93 -10.68
N VAL A 92 -5.83 -4.46 -9.59
CA VAL A 92 -4.62 -5.29 -9.59
C VAL A 92 -4.90 -6.62 -8.90
N LEU A 93 -4.25 -7.68 -9.34
CA LEU A 93 -4.18 -8.96 -8.65
C LEU A 93 -2.88 -9.02 -7.86
N LEU A 94 -2.96 -9.16 -6.54
CA LEU A 94 -1.80 -9.39 -5.68
C LEU A 94 -1.60 -10.89 -5.48
N ARG A 95 -0.36 -11.33 -5.58
CA ARG A 95 0.07 -12.69 -5.24
C ARG A 95 1.26 -12.59 -4.30
N GLY A 96 0.96 -12.56 -3.01
CA GLY A 96 1.92 -12.49 -1.91
C GLY A 96 2.26 -13.85 -1.30
N GLN A 97 2.87 -13.81 -0.13
CA GLN A 97 3.20 -14.97 0.69
C GLN A 97 1.95 -15.62 1.28
N SER A 98 1.06 -14.81 1.86
CA SER A 98 -0.16 -15.26 2.57
C SER A 98 -1.43 -14.59 2.03
N LEU A 99 -1.30 -13.49 1.32
CA LEU A 99 -2.40 -12.73 0.71
C LEU A 99 -2.40 -12.90 -0.81
N VAL A 100 -3.47 -13.49 -1.31
CA VAL A 100 -3.79 -13.57 -2.75
C VAL A 100 -5.17 -12.96 -2.95
N CYS A 101 -5.24 -11.82 -3.65
CA CYS A 101 -6.46 -11.04 -3.71
C CYS A 101 -6.54 -10.14 -4.95
N ARG A 102 -7.75 -9.69 -5.25
CA ARG A 102 -8.02 -8.61 -6.18
C ARG A 102 -8.17 -7.30 -5.41
N LEU A 103 -7.29 -6.35 -5.66
CA LEU A 103 -7.42 -4.98 -5.15
C LEU A 103 -8.07 -4.08 -6.20
N THR A 104 -9.13 -3.39 -5.82
CA THR A 104 -9.69 -2.26 -6.58
C THR A 104 -9.36 -0.96 -5.85
N ILE A 105 -8.57 -0.10 -6.48
CA ILE A 105 -8.07 1.15 -5.90
C ILE A 105 -8.70 2.31 -6.67
N GLY A 106 -9.50 3.13 -5.99
CA GLY A 106 -10.07 4.34 -6.57
C GLY A 106 -9.00 5.35 -6.97
N LYS A 107 -9.34 6.28 -7.86
CA LYS A 107 -8.49 7.42 -8.21
C LYS A 107 -9.06 8.69 -7.59
N LYS A 108 -8.15 9.56 -7.13
CA LYS A 108 -8.47 10.78 -6.42
C LYS A 108 -9.33 11.70 -7.31
N THR A 109 -10.44 12.19 -6.76
CA THR A 109 -11.16 13.35 -7.32
C THR A 109 -10.64 14.62 -6.64
N ILE A 110 -10.85 15.79 -7.25
CA ILE A 110 -10.23 17.07 -6.85
C ILE A 110 -10.40 17.40 -5.34
N ASP A 111 -11.45 16.87 -4.69
CA ASP A 111 -11.85 17.23 -3.33
C ASP A 111 -11.59 16.16 -2.24
N ASP A 112 -11.13 14.95 -2.59
CA ASP A 112 -10.99 13.86 -1.61
C ASP A 112 -9.52 13.60 -1.24
N HIS A 113 -9.19 13.65 0.05
CA HIS A 113 -7.87 13.28 0.55
C HIS A 113 -7.70 11.76 0.70
N LYS A 114 -8.80 11.01 0.68
CA LYS A 114 -8.82 9.55 0.75
C LYS A 114 -9.40 8.98 -0.53
N ILE A 115 -9.18 7.70 -0.75
CA ILE A 115 -9.79 6.94 -1.84
C ILE A 115 -10.25 5.60 -1.30
N ALA A 116 -11.30 5.04 -1.90
CA ALA A 116 -11.74 3.69 -1.56
C ALA A 116 -10.77 2.65 -2.13
N MET A 117 -10.39 1.69 -1.29
CA MET A 117 -9.65 0.50 -1.68
C MET A 117 -10.46 -0.73 -1.25
N ARG A 118 -10.87 -1.56 -2.21
CA ARG A 118 -11.56 -2.82 -1.93
C ARG A 118 -10.62 -4.00 -2.09
N ILE A 119 -10.72 -4.95 -1.17
CA ILE A 119 -9.94 -6.18 -1.17
C ILE A 119 -10.90 -7.35 -1.34
N ASP A 120 -10.99 -7.88 -2.55
CA ASP A 120 -11.84 -9.02 -2.88
C ASP A 120 -10.97 -10.29 -3.04
N PRO A 121 -11.56 -11.51 -2.95
CA PRO A 121 -10.88 -12.72 -3.41
C PRO A 121 -10.41 -12.59 -4.87
N GLU A 122 -9.30 -13.26 -5.23
CA GLU A 122 -8.82 -13.33 -6.62
C GLU A 122 -9.87 -13.97 -7.56
#